data_AF-A0A098LDX4-F1
#
_entry.id   AF-A0A098LDX4-F1
#
_cell.length_a   1.000
_cell.length_b   1.000
_cell.length_c   1.000
_cell.angle_alpha   90.00
_cell.angle_beta   90.00
_cell.angle_gamma   90.00
#
_symmetry.space_group_name_H-M   'P 1'
#
loop_
_entity.id
_entity.type
_entity.pdbx_description
1 polymer ?
#
loop_
_entity_poly.entity_id
_entity_poly.type
_entity_poly.pdbx_seq_one_letter_code
_entity_poly.pdbx_strand_id
1 'polypeptide(L)'
;MELKATLKELMDTAGSKASVDVVLKNGNILLRNFHIVEFDEIKSLIKGITMQEQYTSLKEKRNPVYCFFRINEIKEIEIAELVRV
;
A
#
# COMPACT_ATOMS: atom_id res chain seq x y z
N MET A 1 11.46 6.21 12.42
CA MET A 1 10.44 6.07 13.50
C MET A 1 9.09 6.60 13.03
N GLU A 2 9.07 7.72 12.27
CA GLU A 2 7.85 8.36 11.77
C GLU A 2 7.00 7.47 10.83
N LEU A 3 7.61 6.78 9.86
CA LEU A 3 6.87 6.00 8.85
C LEU A 3 5.96 4.89 9.43
N LYS A 4 6.36 4.30 10.58
CA LYS A 4 5.54 3.29 11.30
C LYS A 4 4.29 3.92 11.90
N ALA A 5 4.42 5.11 12.49
CA ALA A 5 3.30 5.83 13.08
C ALA A 5 2.33 6.29 11.99
N THR A 6 2.84 6.85 10.88
CA THR A 6 2.02 7.25 9.73
C THR A 6 1.23 6.08 9.14
N LEU A 7 1.84 4.91 8.99
CA LEU A 7 1.16 3.70 8.50
C LEU A 7 0.06 3.23 9.44
N LYS A 8 0.31 3.28 10.75
CA LYS A 8 -0.67 2.93 11.76
C LYS A 8 -1.86 3.89 11.73
N GLU A 9 -1.60 5.19 11.71
CA GLU A 9 -2.63 6.22 11.59
C GLU A 9 -3.44 6.09 10.29
N LEU A 10 -2.79 5.79 9.17
CA LEU A 10 -3.45 5.54 7.88
C LEU A 10 -4.43 4.36 7.96
N MET A 11 -4.00 3.26 8.58
CA MET A 11 -4.83 2.08 8.78
C MET A 11 -6.00 2.32 9.73
N ASP A 12 -5.78 3.10 10.80
CA ASP A 12 -6.81 3.43 11.78
C ASP A 12 -7.84 4.44 11.25
N THR A 13 -7.41 5.39 10.40
CA THR A 13 -8.24 6.55 9.98
C THR A 13 -9.02 6.31 8.69
N ALA A 14 -8.37 5.80 7.65
CA ALA A 14 -9.00 5.64 6.34
C ALA A 14 -9.77 4.31 6.20
N GLY A 15 -9.59 3.40 7.16
CA GLY A 15 -9.80 1.98 6.91
C GLY A 15 -8.97 1.49 5.73
N SER A 16 -9.19 0.25 5.30
CA SER A 16 -8.46 -0.40 4.18
C SER A 16 -8.66 0.25 2.79
N LYS A 17 -9.15 1.49 2.71
CA LYS A 17 -9.61 2.17 1.48
C LYS A 17 -8.72 3.31 1.01
N ALA A 18 -7.71 3.73 1.77
CA ALA A 18 -6.78 4.76 1.28
C ALA A 18 -5.89 4.18 0.18
N SER A 19 -5.88 4.86 -0.98
CA SER A 19 -4.86 4.68 -2.00
C SER A 19 -3.63 5.50 -1.60
N VAL A 20 -2.46 4.87 -1.66
CA VAL A 20 -1.18 5.52 -1.38
C VAL A 20 -0.20 5.28 -2.52
N ASP A 21 0.70 6.24 -2.70
CA ASP A 21 1.85 6.11 -3.56
C ASP A 21 3.06 5.73 -2.68
N VAL A 22 3.68 4.58 -2.95
CA VAL A 22 4.79 4.04 -2.15
C VAL A 22 6.07 4.10 -2.96
N VAL A 23 7.07 4.83 -2.47
CA VAL A 23 8.41 4.87 -3.05
C VAL A 23 9.30 3.88 -2.31
N LEU A 24 9.85 2.90 -3.03
CA LEU A 24 10.78 1.91 -2.48
C LEU A 24 12.24 2.37 -2.65
N LYS A 25 13.09 1.95 -1.71
CA LYS A 25 14.53 2.28 -1.69
C LYS A 25 15.33 1.54 -2.79
N ASN A 26 14.84 0.39 -3.27
CA ASN A 26 15.52 -0.42 -4.27
C ASN A 26 15.31 0.14 -5.69
N GLY A 27 16.06 1.18 -6.04
CA GLY A 27 16.03 1.75 -7.39
C GLY A 27 14.88 2.73 -7.65
N ASN A 28 14.36 3.39 -6.60
CA ASN A 28 13.28 4.40 -6.68
C ASN A 28 12.03 3.88 -7.40
N ILE A 29 11.63 2.63 -7.16
CA ILE A 29 10.38 2.09 -7.68
C ILE A 29 9.23 2.84 -7.01
N LEU A 30 8.32 3.39 -7.82
CA LEU A 30 7.09 4.02 -7.37
C LEU A 30 5.91 3.08 -7.62
N LEU A 31 5.25 2.66 -6.54
CA LEU A 31 4.00 1.91 -6.60
C LEU A 31 2.84 2.90 -6.49
N ARG A 32 2.22 3.24 -7.61
CA ARG A 32 1.09 4.17 -7.65
C ARG A 32 -0.23 3.51 -7.31
N ASN A 33 -1.13 4.26 -6.68
CA ASN A 33 -2.49 3.80 -6.32
C ASN A 33 -2.46 2.43 -5.62
N PHE A 34 -1.52 2.28 -4.69
CA PHE A 34 -1.33 1.07 -3.91
C PHE A 34 -2.28 1.07 -2.72
N HIS A 35 -2.99 -0.03 -2.52
CA HIS A 35 -3.89 -0.21 -1.39
C HIS A 35 -3.20 -1.08 -0.36
N ILE A 36 -3.00 -0.52 0.84
CA ILE A 36 -2.51 -1.28 1.98
C ILE A 36 -3.68 -2.09 2.55
N VAL A 37 -3.52 -3.42 2.53
CA VAL A 37 -4.55 -4.36 2.99
C VAL A 37 -4.32 -4.72 4.45
N GLU A 38 -3.06 -4.94 4.83
CA GLU A 38 -2.69 -5.40 6.16
C GLU A 38 -1.29 -4.90 6.53
N PHE A 39 -1.10 -4.57 7.80
CA PHE A 39 0.18 -4.19 8.37
C PHE A 39 0.47 -5.02 9.62
N ASP A 40 1.55 -5.82 9.58
CA ASP A 40 2.07 -6.56 10.74
C ASP A 40 3.12 -5.69 11.43
N GLU A 41 2.74 -5.05 12.54
CA GLU A 41 3.62 -4.18 13.34
C GLU A 41 4.85 -4.92 13.88
N ILE A 42 4.67 -6.18 14.30
CA ILE A 42 5.71 -7.01 14.93
C ILE A 42 6.77 -7.34 13.88
N LYS A 43 6.36 -7.82 12.71
CA LYS A 43 7.26 -8.18 11.61
C LYS A 43 7.68 -6.97 10.77
N SER A 44 7.08 -5.80 11.00
CA SER A 44 7.26 -4.60 10.18
C SER A 44 7.02 -4.86 8.70
N LEU A 45 5.96 -5.63 8.41
CA LEU A 45 5.62 -6.13 7.08
C LEU A 45 4.30 -5.53 6.62
N ILE A 46 4.28 -4.99 5.40
CA ILE A 46 3.08 -4.48 4.75
C ILE A 46 2.68 -5.49 3.68
N LYS A 47 1.38 -5.75 3.62
CA LYS A 47 0.72 -6.46 2.53
C LYS A 47 -0.24 -5.51 1.83
N GLY A 48 -0.21 -5.51 0.52
CA GLY A 48 -1.19 -4.75 -0.25
C GLY A 48 -1.24 -5.13 -1.71
N ILE A 49 -1.91 -4.30 -2.49
CA ILE A 49 -2.28 -4.60 -3.87
C ILE A 49 -2.38 -3.30 -4.68
N THR A 50 -2.03 -3.33 -5.96
CA THR A 50 -2.30 -2.18 -6.85
C THR A 50 -3.76 -2.21 -7.30
N MET A 51 -4.36 -1.04 -7.54
CA MET A 51 -5.70 -1.00 -8.13
C MET A 51 -5.80 -1.79 -9.45
N GLN A 52 -4.77 -1.74 -10.29
CA GLN A 52 -4.73 -2.50 -11.54
C GLN A 52 -4.89 -4.01 -11.30
N GLU A 53 -4.19 -4.55 -10.31
CA GLU A 53 -4.27 -5.97 -9.97
C GLU A 53 -5.65 -6.32 -9.41
N GLN A 54 -6.23 -5.46 -8.58
CA GLN A 54 -7.60 -5.61 -8.08
C GLN A 54 -8.63 -5.67 -9.23
N TYR A 55 -8.53 -4.80 -10.23
CA TYR A 55 -9.41 -4.84 -11.41
C TYR A 55 -9.20 -6.09 -12.25
N THR A 56 -7.93 -6.47 -12.46
CA THR A 56 -7.58 -7.63 -13.28
C THR A 56 -8.08 -8.92 -12.65
N SER A 57 -7.89 -9.09 -11.33
CA SER A 57 -8.34 -10.29 -10.63
C SER A 57 -9.86 -10.47 -10.70
N LEU A 58 -10.62 -9.37 -10.56
CA LEU A 58 -12.08 -9.38 -10.70
C LEU A 58 -12.51 -9.74 -12.12
N LYS A 59 -11.90 -9.13 -13.13
CA LYS A 59 -12.21 -9.37 -14.54
C LYS A 59 -11.93 -10.82 -14.94
N GLU A 60 -10.80 -11.37 -14.51
CA GLU A 60 -10.35 -12.72 -14.85
C GLU A 60 -10.91 -13.80 -13.91
N LYS A 61 -11.71 -13.42 -12.90
CA LYS A 61 -12.25 -14.32 -11.86
C LYS A 61 -11.16 -15.17 -11.19
N ARG A 62 -9.99 -14.58 -10.98
CA ARG A 62 -8.86 -15.21 -10.31
C ARG A 62 -8.59 -14.57 -8.96
N ASN A 63 -7.79 -15.25 -8.15
CA ASN A 63 -7.31 -14.68 -6.91
C ASN A 63 -6.35 -13.51 -7.20
N PRO A 64 -6.49 -12.38 -6.48
CA PRO A 64 -5.55 -11.28 -6.59
C PRO A 64 -4.17 -11.66 -6.08
N VAL A 65 -3.15 -11.11 -6.71
CA VAL A 65 -1.76 -11.20 -6.28
C VAL A 65 -1.46 -10.04 -5.33
N TYR A 66 -1.00 -10.38 -4.13
CA TYR A 66 -0.60 -9.38 -3.13
C TYR A 66 0.91 -9.17 -3.16
N CYS A 67 1.32 -7.92 -2.99
CA CYS A 67 2.71 -7.54 -2.77
C CYS A 67 2.99 -7.46 -1.27
N PHE A 68 4.20 -7.85 -0.89
CA PHE A 68 4.70 -7.80 0.47
C PHE A 68 6.01 -7.04 0.51
N PHE A 69 6.14 -6.12 1.45
CA PHE A 69 7.35 -5.34 1.64
C PHE A 69 7.56 -5.00 3.10
N ARG A 70 8.81 -4.95 3.52
CA ARG A 70 9.20 -4.52 4.85
C ARG A 70 9.24 -2.99 4.89
N ILE A 71 8.87 -2.40 6.02
CA ILE A 71 8.91 -0.93 6.18
C ILE A 71 10.30 -0.35 5.89
N ASN A 72 11.36 -1.09 6.22
CA ASN A 72 12.72 -0.62 5.97
C ASN A 72 13.06 -0.52 4.47
N GLU A 73 12.29 -1.15 3.59
CA GLU A 73 12.40 -1.06 2.12
C GLU A 73 11.69 0.18 1.58
N ILE A 74 10.82 0.82 2.36
CA ILE A 74 10.06 2.00 1.96
C ILE A 74 10.87 3.26 2.25
N LYS A 75 11.00 4.09 1.23
CA LYS A 75 11.59 5.42 1.30
C LYS A 75 10.55 6.45 1.74
N GLU A 76 9.37 6.43 1.11
CA GLU A 76 8.33 7.44 1.28
C GLU A 76 6.95 6.86 0.97
N ILE A 77 5.91 7.39 1.63
CA ILE A 77 4.51 7.07 1.40
C ILE A 77 3.74 8.38 1.31
N GLU A 78 3.06 8.59 0.19
CA GLU A 78 2.18 9.72 -0.03
C GLU A 78 0.74 9.22 -0.11
N ILE A 79 -0.19 9.93 0.53
CA ILE A 79 -1.61 9.63 0.37
C ILE A 79 -2.01 10.13 -1.01
N ALA A 80 -2.42 9.24 -1.90
CA ALA A 80 -2.95 9.64 -3.18
C ALA A 80 -4.32 10.28 -2.91
N GLU A 81 -4.41 11.60 -3.04
CA GLU A 81 -5.68 12.30 -2.90
C GLU A 81 -6.68 11.69 -3.89
N LEU A 82 -7.77 11.16 -3.35
CA LEU A 82 -8.87 10.67 -4.14
C LEU A 82 -9.49 11.91 -4.81
N VAL A 83 -9.08 12.21 -6.04
CA VAL A 83 -9.73 13.24 -6.87
C VAL A 83 -11.19 12.82 -6.98
N ARG A 84 -12.05 13.46 -6.19
CA ARG A 84 -13.50 13.34 -6.31
C ARG A 84 -13.86 14.05 -7.62
N VAL A 85 -13.99 13.29 -8.70
CA VAL A 85 -14.62 13.72 -9.95
C VAL A 85 -16.13 13.61 -9.80
#